data_AF-A0A8C6QEG5-F1
#
_entry.id   AF-A0A8C6QEG5-F1
#
_cell.length_a   1.000
_cell.length_b   1.000
_cell.length_c   1.000
_cell.angle_alpha   90.00
_cell.angle_beta   90.00
_cell.angle_gamma   90.00
#
_symmetry.space_group_name_H-M   'P 1'
#
loop_
_entity.id
_entity.type
_entity.pdbx_description
1 polymer ?
#
loop_
_entity_poly.entity_id
_entity_poly.type
_entity_poly.pdbx_seq_one_letter_code
_entity_poly.pdbx_strand_id
1 'polypeptide(L)'
;MRIFSLLTLLTLAAFYLSGPADAKPSGSESKKAFMSKQEGNEVVKRLRRYLDHGLGAPAPYPDPLEPKREVCEFNPSCDELADHIGFQDAYQHFYGTTA
;
A
#
# COMPACT_ATOMS: atom_id res chain seq x y z
N MET A 1 20.62 -26.72 63.43
CA MET A 1 20.81 -25.67 62.40
C MET A 1 21.01 -26.28 61.01
N ARG A 2 22.04 -27.11 60.78
CA ARG A 2 22.36 -27.68 59.44
C ARG A 2 21.26 -28.55 58.81
N ILE A 3 20.55 -29.35 59.61
CA ILE A 3 19.49 -30.24 59.10
C ILE A 3 18.28 -29.45 58.58
N PHE A 4 17.92 -28.35 59.24
CA PHE A 4 16.85 -27.47 58.78
C PHE A 4 17.19 -26.79 57.45
N SER A 5 18.45 -26.37 57.28
CA SER A 5 18.93 -25.80 56.01
C SER A 5 18.85 -26.79 54.86
N LEU A 6 19.19 -28.07 55.11
CA LEU A 6 19.10 -29.12 54.09
C LEU A 6 17.65 -29.40 53.69
N LEU A 7 16.72 -29.42 54.65
CA LEU A 7 15.29 -29.60 54.38
C LEU A 7 14.73 -28.46 53.53
N THR A 8 15.08 -27.21 53.83
CA THR A 8 14.63 -26.05 53.04
C THR A 8 15.15 -26.05 51.60
N LEU A 9 16.38 -26.52 51.39
CA LEU A 9 16.97 -26.65 50.05
C LEU A 9 16.28 -27.74 49.24
N LEU A 10 15.94 -28.87 49.86
CA LEU A 10 15.23 -29.98 49.23
C LEU A 10 13.82 -29.60 48.80
N THR A 11 13.08 -28.87 49.65
CA THR A 11 11.73 -28.40 49.31
C THR A 11 11.72 -27.41 48.15
N LEU A 12 12.74 -26.54 48.10
CA LEU A 12 12.86 -25.56 47.02
C LEU A 12 13.19 -26.24 45.69
N ALA A 13 14.13 -27.20 45.71
CA ALA A 13 14.49 -27.98 44.52
C ALA A 13 13.30 -28.76 43.94
N ALA A 14 12.45 -29.34 44.79
CA ALA A 14 11.23 -30.02 44.35
C ALA A 14 10.26 -29.06 43.64
N PHE A 15 10.08 -27.85 44.18
CA PHE A 15 9.21 -26.82 43.59
C PHE A 15 9.70 -26.32 42.22
N TYR A 16 11.02 -26.21 42.02
CA TYR A 16 11.59 -25.83 40.72
C TYR A 16 11.46 -26.91 39.65
N LEU A 17 11.46 -28.19 40.04
CA LEU A 17 11.29 -29.32 39.11
C LEU A 17 9.82 -29.53 38.72
N SER A 18 8.87 -29.14 39.57
CA SER A 18 7.43 -29.19 39.28
C SER A 18 6.92 -27.87 38.69
N GLY A 19 7.51 -27.43 37.56
CA GLY A 19 7.00 -26.29 36.81
C GLY A 19 5.50 -26.45 36.47
N PRO A 20 4.72 -25.35 36.45
CA PRO A 20 3.30 -25.42 36.15
C PRO A 20 3.12 -25.93 34.71
N ALA A 21 2.57 -27.14 34.57
CA ALA A 21 2.08 -27.64 33.30
C ALA A 21 0.80 -26.88 32.95
N ASP A 22 0.96 -25.69 32.38
CA ASP A 22 -0.15 -24.85 31.98
C ASP A 22 -0.81 -25.41 30.71
N ALA A 23 -2.13 -25.47 30.76
CA ALA A 23 -2.96 -26.27 29.88
C ALA A 23 -3.00 -25.74 28.44
N LYS A 24 -3.03 -26.67 27.49
CA LYS A 24 -3.29 -26.41 26.05
C LYS A 24 -4.69 -25.81 25.86
N PRO A 25 -4.87 -24.59 25.30
CA PRO A 25 -6.20 -24.15 24.91
C PRO A 25 -6.53 -24.75 23.54
N SER A 26 -7.54 -25.62 23.50
CA SER A 26 -8.17 -26.07 22.27
C SER A 26 -9.00 -24.92 21.68
N GLY A 27 -8.39 -24.12 20.80
CA GLY A 27 -9.06 -23.07 20.05
C GLY A 27 -9.94 -23.61 18.93
N SER A 28 -11.17 -23.98 19.27
CA SER A 28 -12.30 -24.03 18.34
C SER A 28 -12.81 -22.60 18.08
N GLU A 29 -13.32 -22.34 16.86
CA GLU A 29 -13.92 -21.08 16.37
C GLU A 29 -12.99 -20.05 15.67
N SER A 30 -12.19 -20.46 14.68
CA SER A 30 -11.61 -19.54 13.67
C SER A 30 -12.24 -19.75 12.29
N LYS A 31 -13.57 -19.70 12.18
CA LYS A 31 -14.28 -19.83 10.89
C LYS A 31 -15.16 -18.64 10.50
N LYS A 32 -15.24 -17.60 11.35
CA LYS A 32 -16.08 -16.41 11.08
C LYS A 32 -15.30 -15.22 10.49
N ALA A 33 -13.97 -15.29 10.44
CA ALA A 33 -13.12 -14.21 9.93
C ALA A 33 -12.79 -14.32 8.42
N PHE A 34 -13.06 -15.47 7.80
CA PHE A 34 -12.76 -15.72 6.39
C PHE A 34 -14.03 -16.03 5.62
N MET A 35 -14.30 -15.24 4.57
CA MET A 35 -15.39 -15.48 3.63
C MET A 35 -15.21 -16.85 2.97
N SER A 36 -16.32 -17.47 2.57
CA SER A 36 -16.25 -18.73 1.83
C SER A 36 -15.57 -18.52 0.47
N LYS A 37 -14.93 -19.55 -0.09
CA LYS A 37 -14.30 -19.47 -1.42
C LYS A 37 -15.26 -19.00 -2.51
N GLN A 38 -16.53 -19.38 -2.43
CA GLN A 38 -17.56 -18.99 -3.39
C GLN A 38 -17.85 -17.48 -3.31
N GLU A 39 -18.00 -16.96 -2.10
CA GLU A 39 -18.27 -15.55 -1.85
C GLU A 39 -17.07 -14.67 -2.26
N GLY A 40 -15.86 -15.12 -1.96
CA GLY A 40 -14.64 -14.45 -2.44
C GLY A 40 -14.54 -14.40 -3.96
N ASN A 41 -14.89 -15.49 -4.65
CA ASN A 41 -14.91 -15.52 -6.13
C ASN A 41 -15.95 -14.55 -6.71
N GLU A 42 -17.11 -14.43 -6.06
CA GLU A 42 -18.16 -13.51 -6.51
C GLU A 42 -17.75 -12.03 -6.36
N VAL A 43 -17.06 -11.68 -5.28
CA VAL A 43 -16.47 -10.34 -5.08
C VAL A 43 -15.42 -10.03 -6.14
N VAL A 44 -14.51 -10.97 -6.41
CA VAL A 44 -13.47 -10.81 -7.46
C VAL A 44 -14.10 -10.69 -8.86
N LYS A 45 -15.11 -11.51 -9.17
CA LYS A 45 -15.84 -11.45 -10.45
C LYS A 45 -16.63 -10.13 -10.61
N ARG A 46 -17.15 -9.57 -9.51
CA ARG A 46 -17.77 -8.24 -9.51
C ARG A 46 -16.72 -7.17 -9.81
N LEU A 47 -15.56 -7.18 -9.15
CA LEU A 47 -14.49 -6.22 -9.37
C LEU A 47 -13.96 -6.27 -10.82
N ARG A 48 -13.76 -7.47 -11.38
CA ARG A 48 -13.29 -7.64 -12.76
C ARG A 48 -14.21 -6.99 -13.78
N ARG A 49 -15.53 -7.15 -13.61
CA ARG A 49 -16.52 -6.49 -14.49
C ARG A 49 -16.41 -4.97 -14.46
N TYR A 50 -16.09 -4.35 -13.32
CA TYR A 50 -15.87 -2.90 -13.24
C TYR A 50 -14.59 -2.46 -13.95
N LEU A 51 -13.50 -3.23 -13.83
CA LEU A 51 -12.24 -2.92 -14.49
C LEU A 51 -12.32 -3.11 -16.02
N ASP A 52 -13.01 -4.15 -16.49
CA ASP A 52 -13.17 -4.42 -17.93
C ASP A 52 -13.95 -3.31 -18.65
N HIS A 53 -14.87 -2.60 -17.98
CA HIS A 53 -15.57 -1.44 -18.56
C HIS A 53 -14.67 -0.20 -18.69
N GLY A 54 -13.57 -0.10 -17.94
CA GLY A 54 -12.61 1.01 -18.01
C GLY A 54 -11.43 0.76 -18.96
N LEU A 55 -11.26 -0.46 -19.47
CA LEU A 55 -10.17 -0.88 -20.36
C LEU A 55 -10.51 -0.80 -21.86
N GLY A 56 -11.74 -0.41 -22.21
CA GLY A 56 -12.24 -0.40 -23.59
C GLY A 56 -11.89 0.83 -24.43
N ALA A 57 -11.41 1.91 -23.80
CA ALA A 57 -10.86 3.04 -24.52
C ALA A 57 -9.33 2.89 -24.52
N PRO A 58 -8.67 2.89 -25.70
CA PRO A 58 -7.23 3.15 -25.74
C PRO A 58 -6.98 4.43 -24.92
N ALA A 59 -6.03 4.40 -23.98
CA ALA A 59 -5.57 5.63 -23.37
C ALA A 59 -5.30 6.63 -24.51
N PRO A 60 -5.80 7.88 -24.43
CA PRO A 60 -5.49 8.88 -25.44
C PRO A 60 -4.00 8.85 -25.70
N TYR A 61 -3.60 8.74 -26.97
CA TYR A 61 -2.18 8.78 -27.33
C TYR A 61 -1.58 10.02 -26.64
N PRO A 62 -0.45 9.89 -25.91
CA PRO A 62 0.13 11.03 -25.21
C PRO A 62 0.28 12.19 -26.19
N ASP A 63 -0.28 13.36 -25.88
CA ASP A 63 -0.17 14.50 -26.78
C ASP A 63 1.34 14.80 -26.97
N PRO A 64 1.86 14.77 -28.22
CA PRO A 64 3.27 15.01 -28.49
C PRO A 64 3.78 16.37 -27.97
N LEU A 65 2.86 17.29 -27.68
CA LEU A 65 3.17 18.63 -27.20
C LEU A 65 3.21 18.73 -25.66
N GLU A 66 2.79 17.70 -24.92
CA GLU A 66 2.81 17.69 -23.45
C GLU A 66 4.20 17.98 -22.86
N PRO A 67 5.31 17.40 -23.34
CA PRO A 67 6.63 17.71 -22.76
C PRO A 67 7.01 19.18 -22.91
N LYS A 68 6.58 19.83 -24.00
CA LYS A 68 6.82 21.26 -24.19
C LYS A 68 5.88 22.10 -23.32
N ARG A 69 4.65 21.64 -23.11
CA ARG A 69 3.67 22.27 -22.20
C ARG A 69 4.20 22.28 -20.77
N GLU A 70 4.68 21.14 -20.28
CA GLU A 70 5.29 21.02 -18.95
C GLU A 70 6.47 22.00 -18.76
N VAL A 71 7.29 22.19 -19.80
CA VAL A 71 8.41 23.15 -19.77
C VAL A 71 7.93 24.61 -19.71
N CYS A 72 6.82 24.94 -20.37
CA CYS A 72 6.24 26.29 -20.31
C CYS A 72 5.55 26.54 -18.97
N GLU A 73 4.75 25.59 -18.47
CA GLU A 73 4.09 25.65 -17.16
C GLU A 73 5.11 25.76 -16.01
N PHE A 74 6.27 25.13 -16.15
CA PHE A 74 7.35 25.25 -15.17
C PHE A 74 7.98 26.65 -15.12
N ASN A 75 7.82 27.48 -16.16
CA ASN A 75 8.33 28.85 -16.22
C ASN A 75 7.18 29.85 -16.04
N PRO A 76 7.10 30.56 -14.90
CA PRO A 76 5.99 31.49 -14.61
C PRO A 76 5.76 32.56 -15.67
N SER A 77 6.82 33.00 -16.37
CA SER A 77 6.69 33.99 -17.44
C SER A 77 6.18 33.39 -18.75
N CYS A 78 6.50 32.13 -19.03
CA CYS A 78 5.96 31.41 -20.18
C CYS A 78 4.49 31.04 -19.93
N ASP A 79 4.17 30.54 -18.73
CA ASP A 79 2.83 30.16 -18.29
C ASP A 79 1.85 31.32 -18.38
N GLU A 80 2.16 32.46 -17.74
CA GLU A 80 1.33 33.67 -17.83
C GLU A 80 1.19 34.15 -19.28
N LEU A 81 2.26 34.11 -20.10
CA LEU A 81 2.17 34.50 -21.50
C LEU A 81 1.27 33.55 -22.31
N ALA A 82 1.32 32.25 -22.01
CA ALA A 82 0.50 31.23 -22.66
C ALA A 82 -1.00 31.46 -22.44
N ASP A 83 -1.40 32.06 -21.31
CA ASP A 83 -2.80 32.46 -21.06
C ASP A 83 -3.29 33.56 -22.00
N HIS A 84 -2.38 34.42 -22.49
CA HIS A 84 -2.73 35.54 -23.38
C HIS A 84 -2.63 35.19 -24.87
N ILE A 85 -1.59 34.43 -25.26
CA ILE A 85 -1.28 34.17 -26.69
C ILE A 85 -1.34 32.69 -27.08
N GLY A 86 -1.57 31.80 -26.12
CA GLY A 86 -1.53 30.35 -26.33
C GLY A 86 -0.13 29.77 -26.13
N PHE A 87 -0.11 28.51 -25.68
CA PHE A 87 1.11 27.81 -25.27
C PHE A 87 2.16 27.68 -26.40
N GLN A 88 1.77 27.34 -27.63
CA GLN A 88 2.75 27.16 -28.71
C GLN A 88 3.51 28.46 -29.03
N ASP A 89 2.81 29.59 -29.06
CA ASP A 89 3.41 30.89 -29.35
C ASP A 89 4.25 31.39 -28.17
N ALA A 90 3.79 31.16 -26.94
CA ALA A 90 4.57 31.45 -25.74
C ALA A 90 5.86 30.60 -25.68
N TYR A 91 5.75 29.29 -25.92
CA TYR A 91 6.90 28.39 -25.95
C TYR A 91 7.92 28.81 -27.02
N GLN A 92 7.45 29.20 -28.22
CA GLN A 92 8.33 29.69 -29.28
C GLN A 92 9.00 31.01 -28.90
N HIS A 93 8.33 31.90 -28.16
CA HIS A 93 8.92 33.16 -27.71
C HIS A 93 10.08 32.96 -26.72
N PHE A 94 9.97 31.98 -25.81
CA PHE A 94 10.98 31.72 -24.79
C PHE A 94 12.06 30.72 -25.24
N TYR A 95 11.69 29.69 -25.97
CA TYR A 95 12.55 28.54 -26.27
C TYR A 95 12.75 28.30 -27.78
N GLY A 96 12.10 29.10 -28.63
CA GLY A 96 12.33 29.07 -30.06
C GLY A 96 13.73 29.55 -30.39
N THR A 97 14.45 28.79 -31.21
CA THR A 97 15.66 29.31 -31.84
C THR A 97 15.22 30.19 -33.01
N THR A 98 15.62 31.46 -32.99
CA THR A 98 15.50 32.33 -34.17
C THR A 98 16.33 31.69 -35.29
N ALA A 99 15.69 31.25 -36.36
CA ALA A 99 16.37 30.89 -37.60
C ALA A 99 17.00 32.13 -38.24
#